data_AF-A0A2V9G2Q5-F1
#
_entry.id   AF-A0A2V9G2Q5-F1
#
_cell.length_a   1.000
_cell.length_b   1.000
_cell.length_c   1.000
_cell.angle_alpha   90.00
_cell.angle_beta   90.00
_cell.angle_gamma   90.00
#
_symmetry.space_group_name_H-M   'P 1'
#
loop_
_entity.id
_entity.type
_entity.pdbx_description
1 polymer ?
#
loop_
_entity_poly.entity_id
_entity_poly.type
_entity_poly.pdbx_seq_one_letter_code
_entity_poly.pdbx_strand_id
1 'polypeptide(L)'
;YGTSDKAIVLAHGGRFNKESWTRQAERLAAAGFQVLALDFRGYGKSRGPGDSDPMDAPLHLNVLAGVRYLRKNGAKSVSLVGGSMGGGAAADACISSQPSEVDRIVLLGAHPNGPAEKLKCPSLFIVARDDTSGDGPRLPKIRADYEKAPEPKQLIILDGSAHAQYLFQTDQGERVMREILRFLSAK
;
A
#
# COMPACT_ATOMS: atom_id res chain seq x y z
N TYR A 1 14.70 -6.32 2.47
CA TYR A 1 15.65 -5.22 2.69
C TYR A 1 15.70 -4.91 4.17
N GLY A 2 16.89 -4.70 4.75
CA GLY A 2 17.05 -4.38 6.17
C GLY A 2 16.63 -5.49 7.15
N THR A 3 16.84 -5.24 8.44
CA THR A 3 16.39 -6.06 9.57
C THR A 3 15.96 -5.12 10.71
N SER A 4 14.76 -5.31 11.23
CA SER A 4 14.15 -4.46 12.27
C SER A 4 12.92 -5.18 12.84
N ASP A 5 12.48 -4.80 14.05
CA ASP A 5 11.23 -5.29 14.61
C ASP A 5 9.99 -4.51 14.09
N LYS A 6 10.20 -3.45 13.32
CA LYS A 6 9.16 -2.74 12.55
C LYS A 6 9.29 -3.08 11.08
N ALA A 7 8.27 -3.70 10.50
CA ALA A 7 8.31 -4.17 9.13
C ALA A 7 7.26 -3.53 8.22
N ILE A 8 7.52 -3.55 6.92
CA ILE A 8 6.65 -3.00 5.89
C ILE A 8 6.50 -3.99 4.75
N VAL A 9 5.26 -4.25 4.33
CA VAL A 9 4.96 -4.94 3.08
C VAL A 9 4.69 -3.92 1.98
N LEU A 10 5.37 -4.03 0.84
CA LEU A 10 5.16 -3.20 -0.35
C LEU A 10 4.38 -3.98 -1.41
N ALA A 11 3.18 -3.51 -1.74
CA ALA A 11 2.24 -4.09 -2.69
C ALA A 11 2.19 -3.25 -3.98
N HIS A 12 2.63 -3.82 -5.10
CA HIS A 12 2.75 -3.09 -6.37
C HIS A 12 1.39 -2.90 -7.09
N GLY A 13 1.25 -1.82 -7.88
CA GLY A 13 0.11 -1.66 -8.78
C GLY A 13 0.16 -2.62 -9.98
N GLY A 14 -0.96 -2.75 -10.70
CA GLY A 14 -1.15 -3.76 -11.75
C GLY A 14 -0.23 -3.63 -12.98
N ARG A 15 0.42 -2.48 -13.19
CA ARG A 15 1.42 -2.30 -14.27
C ARG A 15 2.86 -2.59 -13.82
N PHE A 16 3.04 -2.98 -12.57
CA PHE A 16 4.35 -3.09 -11.93
C PHE A 16 4.61 -4.52 -11.42
N ASN A 17 5.79 -4.71 -10.84
CA ASN A 17 6.19 -5.86 -10.05
C ASN A 17 6.98 -5.37 -8.81
N LYS A 18 7.50 -6.27 -7.97
CA LYS A 18 8.25 -5.92 -6.75
C LYS A 18 9.45 -4.97 -6.98
N GLU A 19 10.09 -5.00 -8.16
CA GLU A 19 11.31 -4.24 -8.46
C GLU A 19 11.01 -2.74 -8.64
N SER A 20 9.75 -2.39 -8.95
CA SER A 20 9.31 -0.99 -8.96
C SER A 20 9.43 -0.28 -7.60
N TRP A 21 9.60 -1.04 -6.52
CA TRP A 21 9.75 -0.53 -5.17
C TRP A 21 11.19 -0.41 -4.69
N THR A 22 12.20 -0.80 -5.49
CA THR A 22 13.59 -0.91 -5.01
C THR A 22 14.08 0.36 -4.31
N ARG A 23 13.91 1.54 -4.93
CA ARG A 23 14.35 2.82 -4.35
C ARG A 23 13.64 3.15 -3.04
N GLN A 24 12.33 2.89 -2.95
CA GLN A 24 11.54 3.14 -1.74
C GLN A 24 11.90 2.13 -0.65
N ALA A 25 12.12 0.87 -1.01
CA ALA A 25 12.52 -0.18 -0.08
C ALA A 25 13.89 0.11 0.56
N GLU A 26 14.84 0.62 -0.23
CA GLU A 26 16.15 1.07 0.28
C GLU A 26 16.01 2.25 1.24
N ARG A 27 15.19 3.25 0.91
CA ARG A 27 14.95 4.41 1.79
C ARG A 27 14.23 4.04 3.09
N LEU A 28 13.24 3.16 3.01
CA LEU A 28 12.54 2.64 4.18
C LEU A 28 13.48 1.78 5.05
N ALA A 29 14.34 0.96 4.43
CA ALA A 29 15.33 0.19 5.16
C ALA A 29 16.37 1.10 5.86
N ALA A 30 16.85 2.14 5.17
CA ALA A 30 17.75 3.14 5.75
C ALA A 30 17.09 3.91 6.91
N ALA A 31 15.76 4.03 6.93
CA ALA A 31 14.99 4.61 8.02
C ALA A 31 14.69 3.63 9.18
N GLY A 32 15.25 2.41 9.15
CA GLY A 32 15.13 1.46 10.26
C GLY A 32 13.95 0.50 10.16
N PHE A 33 13.38 0.28 8.97
CA PHE A 33 12.33 -0.73 8.75
C PHE A 33 12.88 -2.00 8.10
N GLN A 34 12.30 -3.16 8.43
CA GLN A 34 12.45 -4.36 7.61
C GLN A 34 11.43 -4.30 6.47
N VAL A 35 11.86 -4.44 5.22
CA VAL A 35 10.97 -4.25 4.07
C VAL A 35 10.87 -5.51 3.22
N LEU A 36 9.63 -5.90 2.93
CA LEU A 36 9.26 -6.99 2.03
C LEU A 36 8.47 -6.43 0.84
N ALA A 37 9.10 -6.34 -0.34
CA ALA A 37 8.40 -6.10 -1.59
C ALA A 37 8.00 -7.45 -2.21
N LEU A 38 6.71 -7.64 -2.47
CA LEU A 38 6.19 -8.89 -3.01
C LEU A 38 5.86 -8.78 -4.49
N ASP A 39 5.94 -9.89 -5.21
CA ASP A 39 5.29 -10.09 -6.49
C ASP A 39 3.93 -10.75 -6.23
N PHE A 40 2.84 -10.15 -6.72
CA PHE A 40 1.52 -10.78 -6.65
C PHE A 40 1.47 -12.07 -7.48
N ARG A 41 0.53 -12.97 -7.15
CA ARG A 41 0.29 -14.16 -7.99
C ARG A 41 0.01 -13.72 -9.42
N GLY A 42 0.67 -14.33 -10.41
CA GLY A 42 0.57 -13.90 -11.81
C GLY A 42 1.55 -12.80 -12.24
N TYR A 43 2.37 -12.26 -11.33
CA TYR A 43 3.28 -11.15 -11.60
C TYR A 43 4.74 -11.53 -11.36
N GLY A 44 5.63 -10.98 -12.20
CA GLY A 44 7.07 -11.12 -12.05
C GLY A 44 7.52 -12.58 -11.94
N LYS A 45 8.08 -12.94 -10.78
CA LYS A 45 8.57 -14.31 -10.51
C LYS A 45 7.54 -15.21 -9.81
N SER A 46 6.40 -14.66 -9.40
CA SER A 46 5.30 -15.44 -8.83
C SER A 46 4.45 -16.08 -9.93
N ARG A 47 3.83 -17.22 -9.61
CA ARG A 47 2.89 -17.95 -10.47
C ARG A 47 1.59 -18.21 -9.70
N GLY A 48 0.53 -18.64 -10.39
CA GLY A 48 -0.75 -19.02 -9.80
C GLY A 48 -1.95 -18.37 -10.50
N PRO A 49 -3.13 -18.32 -9.88
CA PRO A 49 -4.38 -17.91 -10.56
C PRO A 49 -4.36 -16.56 -11.29
N GLY A 50 -3.48 -15.64 -10.89
CA GLY A 50 -3.29 -14.37 -11.61
C GLY A 50 -2.62 -14.50 -12.99
N ASP A 51 -2.04 -15.67 -13.31
CA ASP A 51 -1.53 -15.98 -14.65
C ASP A 51 -2.68 -16.12 -15.67
N SER A 52 -3.87 -16.56 -15.23
CA SER A 52 -5.05 -16.73 -16.09
C SER A 52 -6.06 -15.59 -15.97
N ASP A 53 -6.31 -15.08 -14.76
CA ASP A 53 -7.14 -13.90 -14.53
C ASP A 53 -6.59 -13.05 -13.38
N PRO A 54 -5.93 -11.91 -13.69
CA PRO A 54 -5.40 -11.00 -12.68
C PRO A 54 -6.47 -10.34 -11.80
N MET A 55 -7.73 -10.25 -12.26
CA MET A 55 -8.82 -9.53 -11.59
C MET A 55 -9.58 -10.39 -10.58
N ASP A 56 -9.63 -11.70 -10.78
CA ASP A 56 -10.29 -12.66 -9.87
C ASP A 56 -9.35 -13.24 -8.79
N ALA A 57 -8.07 -12.85 -8.84
CA ALA A 57 -7.08 -13.27 -7.87
C ALA A 57 -7.36 -12.65 -6.47
N PRO A 58 -7.42 -13.44 -5.38
CA PRO A 58 -7.57 -12.91 -4.02
C PRO A 58 -6.25 -12.30 -3.52
N LEU A 59 -5.88 -11.13 -4.06
CA LEU A 59 -4.58 -10.48 -3.85
C LEU A 59 -4.33 -10.08 -2.39
N HIS A 60 -5.39 -9.77 -1.64
CA HIS A 60 -5.30 -9.48 -0.20
C HIS A 60 -4.67 -10.64 0.59
N LEU A 61 -4.84 -11.90 0.15
CA LEU A 61 -4.20 -13.06 0.78
C LEU A 61 -2.68 -13.06 0.60
N ASN A 62 -2.16 -12.53 -0.52
CA ASN A 62 -0.72 -12.38 -0.71
C ASN A 62 -0.14 -11.34 0.25
N VAL A 63 -0.85 -10.24 0.48
CA VAL A 63 -0.45 -9.21 1.43
C VAL A 63 -0.46 -9.77 2.86
N LEU A 64 -1.54 -10.45 3.28
CA LEU A 64 -1.63 -11.11 4.59
C LEU A 64 -0.56 -12.17 4.79
N ALA A 65 -0.24 -12.95 3.77
CA ALA A 65 0.87 -13.91 3.83
C ALA A 65 2.21 -13.19 4.08
N GLY A 66 2.45 -12.05 3.45
CA GLY A 66 3.62 -11.20 3.70
C GLY A 66 3.67 -10.69 5.15
N VAL A 67 2.54 -10.24 5.69
CA VAL A 67 2.42 -9.81 7.09
C VAL A 67 2.79 -10.94 8.05
N ARG A 68 2.19 -12.11 7.88
CA ARG A 68 2.42 -13.28 8.73
C ARG A 68 3.83 -13.82 8.61
N TYR A 69 4.39 -13.78 7.41
CA TYR A 69 5.79 -14.11 7.18
C TYR A 69 6.71 -13.19 7.99
N LEU A 70 6.52 -11.88 7.94
CA LEU A 70 7.33 -10.92 8.71
C LEU A 70 7.18 -11.12 10.22
N ARG A 71 5.95 -11.29 10.71
CA ARG A 71 5.71 -11.56 12.15
C ARG A 71 6.37 -12.86 12.61
N LYS A 72 6.25 -13.94 11.84
CA LYS A 72 6.92 -15.22 12.13
C LYS A 72 8.45 -15.09 12.17
N ASN A 73 9.01 -14.12 11.42
CA ASN A 73 10.43 -13.83 11.36
C ASN A 73 10.86 -12.66 12.28
N GLY A 74 10.07 -12.36 13.32
CA GLY A 74 10.48 -11.47 14.42
C GLY A 74 9.97 -10.03 14.34
N ALA A 75 9.22 -9.64 13.31
CA ALA A 75 8.58 -8.33 13.28
C ALA A 75 7.49 -8.24 14.35
N LYS A 76 7.57 -7.20 15.20
CA LYS A 76 6.57 -6.89 16.23
C LYS A 76 5.43 -6.04 15.68
N SER A 77 5.74 -5.16 14.72
CA SER A 77 4.75 -4.38 13.97
C SER A 77 4.94 -4.56 12.47
N VAL A 78 3.82 -4.56 11.74
CA VAL A 78 3.82 -4.64 10.28
C VAL A 78 2.86 -3.61 9.70
N SER A 79 3.39 -2.70 8.89
CA SER A 79 2.60 -1.75 8.10
C SER A 79 2.54 -2.15 6.62
N LEU A 80 1.58 -1.61 5.89
CA LEU A 80 1.39 -1.87 4.47
C LEU A 80 1.52 -0.58 3.66
N VAL A 81 2.17 -0.65 2.50
CA VAL A 81 2.16 0.41 1.50
C VAL A 81 1.76 -0.22 0.17
N GLY A 82 0.72 0.30 -0.45
CA GLY A 82 0.21 -0.24 -1.70
C GLY A 82 -0.20 0.85 -2.68
N GLY A 83 0.06 0.63 -3.97
CA GLY A 83 -0.37 1.52 -5.05
C GLY A 83 -1.41 0.87 -5.96
N SER A 84 -2.44 1.63 -6.36
CA SER A 84 -3.50 1.15 -7.26
C SER A 84 -4.10 -0.20 -6.80
N MET A 85 -4.07 -1.23 -7.66
CA MET A 85 -4.38 -2.63 -7.35
C MET A 85 -3.77 -3.12 -6.03
N GLY A 86 -2.47 -2.87 -5.79
CA GLY A 86 -1.79 -3.26 -4.57
C GLY A 86 -2.26 -2.49 -3.34
N GLY A 87 -2.74 -1.24 -3.52
CA GLY A 87 -3.37 -0.46 -2.47
C GLY A 87 -4.72 -1.02 -2.06
N GLY A 88 -5.58 -1.37 -3.03
CA GLY A 88 -6.85 -2.05 -2.76
C GLY A 88 -6.62 -3.39 -2.04
N ALA A 89 -5.66 -4.19 -2.51
CA ALA A 89 -5.29 -5.44 -1.85
C ALA A 89 -4.76 -5.25 -0.41
N ALA A 90 -4.00 -4.17 -0.15
CA ALA A 90 -3.51 -3.84 1.19
C ALA A 90 -4.63 -3.39 2.13
N ALA A 91 -5.57 -2.59 1.63
CA ALA A 91 -6.75 -2.17 2.39
C ALA A 91 -7.65 -3.36 2.73
N ASP A 92 -7.95 -4.22 1.76
CA ASP A 92 -8.76 -5.43 1.99
C ASP A 92 -8.05 -6.40 2.95
N ALA A 93 -6.72 -6.52 2.86
CA ALA A 93 -5.93 -7.28 3.82
C ALA A 93 -6.08 -6.74 5.24
N CYS A 94 -6.05 -5.41 5.42
CA CYS A 94 -6.33 -4.78 6.71
C CYS A 94 -7.76 -5.08 7.20
N ILE A 95 -8.77 -5.01 6.32
CA ILE A 95 -10.16 -5.33 6.67
C ILE A 95 -10.28 -6.79 7.11
N SER A 96 -9.61 -7.73 6.43
CA SER A 96 -9.68 -9.16 6.71
C SER A 96 -8.74 -9.64 7.83
N SER A 97 -7.81 -8.80 8.29
CA SER A 97 -6.81 -9.19 9.30
C SER A 97 -7.43 -9.39 10.68
N GLN A 98 -6.72 -10.12 11.55
CA GLN A 98 -7.02 -10.10 12.99
C GLN A 98 -6.81 -8.67 13.54
N PRO A 99 -7.50 -8.29 14.63
CA PRO A 99 -7.23 -7.03 15.32
C PRO A 99 -5.74 -6.89 15.64
N SER A 100 -5.16 -5.72 15.33
CA SER A 100 -3.74 -5.42 15.55
C SER A 100 -2.73 -6.26 14.73
N GLU A 101 -3.18 -7.07 13.77
CA GLU A 101 -2.26 -7.81 12.88
C GLU A 101 -1.56 -6.88 11.88
N VAL A 102 -2.23 -5.77 11.50
CA VAL A 102 -1.70 -4.68 10.67
C VAL A 102 -1.70 -3.39 11.47
N ASP A 103 -0.55 -2.72 11.52
CA ASP A 103 -0.33 -1.54 12.37
C ASP A 103 -0.72 -0.23 11.69
N ARG A 104 -0.44 -0.08 10.38
CA ARG A 104 -0.73 1.14 9.59
C ARG A 104 -0.83 0.79 8.11
N ILE A 105 -1.59 1.58 7.34
CA ILE A 105 -1.63 1.46 5.88
C ILE A 105 -1.41 2.78 5.15
N VAL A 106 -0.71 2.72 4.02
CA VAL A 106 -0.53 3.82 3.06
C VAL A 106 -1.08 3.39 1.70
N LEU A 107 -1.96 4.20 1.13
CA LEU A 107 -2.67 3.95 -0.12
C LEU A 107 -2.31 5.01 -1.16
N LEU A 108 -1.68 4.60 -2.25
CA LEU A 108 -1.24 5.50 -3.34
C LEU A 108 -2.19 5.36 -4.55
N GLY A 109 -3.00 6.39 -4.81
CA GLY A 109 -4.01 6.39 -5.87
C GLY A 109 -4.98 5.22 -5.74
N ALA A 110 -5.30 4.82 -4.50
CA ALA A 110 -6.05 3.62 -4.18
C ALA A 110 -6.99 3.86 -2.99
N HIS A 111 -7.99 2.98 -2.90
CA HIS A 111 -8.96 2.92 -1.81
C HIS A 111 -9.37 1.43 -1.60
N PRO A 112 -10.02 1.06 -0.49
CA PRO A 112 -10.50 -0.30 -0.27
C PRO A 112 -11.49 -0.76 -1.35
N ASN A 113 -11.47 -2.04 -1.72
CA ASN A 113 -12.53 -2.60 -2.58
C ASN A 113 -13.80 -2.90 -1.76
N GLY A 114 -13.60 -3.26 -0.48
CA GLY A 114 -14.67 -3.38 0.50
C GLY A 114 -15.07 -2.05 1.16
N PRO A 115 -15.96 -2.10 2.17
CA PRO A 115 -16.38 -0.93 2.94
C PRO A 115 -15.22 -0.29 3.72
N ALA A 116 -14.96 0.99 3.49
CA ALA A 116 -13.85 1.73 4.10
C ALA A 116 -13.99 1.87 5.63
N GLU A 117 -15.22 1.88 6.16
CA GLU A 117 -15.49 1.90 7.60
C GLU A 117 -14.99 0.65 8.35
N LYS A 118 -14.64 -0.43 7.62
CA LYS A 118 -14.09 -1.66 8.21
C LYS A 118 -12.56 -1.67 8.30
N LEU A 119 -11.88 -0.61 7.88
CA LEU A 119 -10.42 -0.49 8.09
C LEU A 119 -10.11 -0.57 9.58
N LYS A 120 -9.13 -1.38 9.96
CA LYS A 120 -8.82 -1.71 11.37
C LYS A 120 -7.61 -0.98 11.95
N CYS A 121 -6.98 -0.11 11.17
CA CYS A 121 -5.74 0.56 11.57
C CYS A 121 -5.64 1.98 10.99
N PRO A 122 -4.73 2.82 11.52
CA PRO A 122 -4.41 4.12 10.95
C PRO A 122 -4.16 4.07 9.44
N SER A 123 -4.73 5.04 8.71
CA SER A 123 -4.63 5.07 7.24
C SER A 123 -4.13 6.41 6.70
N LEU A 124 -3.29 6.34 5.68
CA LEU A 124 -2.83 7.49 4.89
C LEU A 124 -3.20 7.28 3.43
N PHE A 125 -4.05 8.16 2.89
CA PHE A 125 -4.42 8.20 1.49
C PHE A 125 -3.58 9.27 0.78
N ILE A 126 -2.98 8.93 -0.35
CA ILE A 126 -2.21 9.86 -1.19
C ILE A 126 -2.71 9.73 -2.62
N VAL A 127 -3.14 10.82 -3.23
CA VAL A 127 -3.70 10.84 -4.59
C VAL A 127 -3.32 12.13 -5.31
N ALA A 128 -3.05 12.05 -6.61
CA ALA A 128 -2.87 13.24 -7.45
C ALA A 128 -4.22 13.78 -7.90
N ARG A 129 -4.37 15.11 -7.94
CA ARG A 129 -5.63 15.81 -8.20
C ARG A 129 -6.34 15.33 -9.48
N ASP A 130 -5.54 15.08 -10.52
CA ASP A 130 -5.99 14.76 -11.87
C ASP A 130 -5.72 13.28 -12.23
N ASP A 131 -5.54 12.41 -11.23
CA ASP A 131 -5.41 10.95 -11.42
C ASP A 131 -6.73 10.35 -11.94
N THR A 132 -6.71 9.74 -13.13
CA THR A 132 -7.90 9.21 -13.82
C THR A 132 -7.78 7.73 -14.17
N SER A 133 -8.91 7.01 -14.12
CA SER A 133 -9.09 5.65 -14.63
C SER A 133 -10.06 5.64 -15.83
N GLY A 134 -10.35 4.44 -16.35
CA GLY A 134 -11.46 4.28 -17.32
C GLY A 134 -12.83 4.67 -16.75
N ASP A 135 -12.98 4.74 -15.43
CA ASP A 135 -14.20 5.14 -14.73
C ASP A 135 -14.23 6.64 -14.36
N GLY A 136 -13.23 7.41 -14.82
CA GLY A 136 -13.09 8.83 -14.54
C GLY A 136 -12.10 9.18 -13.42
N PRO A 137 -12.19 10.38 -12.83
CA PRO A 137 -11.26 10.83 -11.80
C PRO A 137 -11.32 9.97 -10.52
N ARG A 138 -10.16 9.60 -9.97
CA ARG A 138 -10.07 8.78 -8.74
C ARG A 138 -10.32 9.58 -7.46
N LEU A 139 -9.98 10.87 -7.45
CA LEU A 139 -10.02 11.71 -6.24
C LEU A 139 -11.41 11.74 -5.57
N PRO A 140 -12.54 11.94 -6.27
CA PRO A 140 -13.86 11.96 -5.63
C PRO A 140 -14.17 10.67 -4.86
N LYS A 141 -13.87 9.51 -5.45
CA LYS A 141 -14.10 8.21 -4.82
C LYS A 141 -13.18 7.98 -3.63
N ILE A 142 -11.89 8.26 -3.78
CA ILE A 142 -10.90 8.17 -2.69
C ILE A 142 -11.29 9.08 -1.52
N ARG A 143 -11.78 10.30 -1.80
CA ARG A 143 -12.25 11.22 -0.76
C ARG A 143 -13.47 10.67 -0.02
N ALA A 144 -14.45 10.13 -0.74
CA ALA A 144 -15.64 9.55 -0.12
C ALA A 144 -15.31 8.35 0.79
N ASP A 145 -14.36 7.50 0.39
CA ASP A 145 -13.91 6.39 1.23
C ASP A 145 -13.04 6.86 2.40
N TYR A 146 -12.20 7.88 2.20
CA TYR A 146 -11.48 8.54 3.29
C TYR A 146 -12.43 9.08 4.35
N GLU A 147 -13.53 9.75 3.97
CA GLU A 147 -14.51 10.29 4.92
C GLU A 147 -15.17 9.21 5.79
N LYS A 148 -15.35 8.00 5.25
CA LYS A 148 -15.92 6.85 5.96
C LYS A 148 -14.90 6.08 6.79
N ALA A 149 -13.61 6.17 6.47
CA ALA A 149 -12.57 5.41 7.15
C ALA A 149 -12.47 5.81 8.65
N PRO A 150 -12.16 4.87 9.56
CA PRO A 150 -11.98 5.19 10.98
C PRO A 150 -10.77 6.09 11.24
N GLU A 151 -10.81 6.85 12.33
CA GLU A 151 -9.65 7.57 12.85
C GLU A 151 -8.63 6.62 13.52
N PRO A 152 -7.32 6.95 13.50
CA PRO A 152 -6.73 8.12 12.88
C PRO A 152 -6.52 7.95 11.36
N LYS A 153 -6.88 8.97 10.58
CA LYS A 153 -6.69 8.97 9.12
C LYS A 153 -6.10 10.28 8.57
N GLN A 154 -5.43 10.21 7.43
CA GLN A 154 -4.86 11.36 6.73
C GLN A 154 -5.09 11.27 5.22
N LEU A 155 -5.31 12.41 4.56
CA LEU A 155 -5.43 12.52 3.10
C LEU A 155 -4.45 13.57 2.59
N ILE A 156 -3.62 13.19 1.62
CA ILE A 156 -2.70 14.07 0.90
C ILE A 156 -3.13 14.11 -0.56
N ILE A 157 -3.35 15.34 -1.04
CA ILE A 157 -3.64 15.60 -2.45
C ILE A 157 -2.42 16.29 -3.05
N LEU A 158 -1.92 15.71 -4.13
CA LEU A 158 -0.77 16.19 -4.89
C LEU A 158 -1.27 16.85 -6.17
N ASP A 159 -0.48 17.76 -6.73
CA ASP A 159 -0.81 18.32 -8.05
C ASP A 159 -0.42 17.35 -9.18
N GLY A 160 -1.11 17.45 -10.32
CA GLY A 160 -0.89 16.62 -11.50
C GLY A 160 -1.74 15.33 -11.52
N SER A 161 -1.35 14.41 -12.41
CA SER A 161 -2.12 13.20 -12.76
C SER A 161 -1.38 11.89 -12.52
N ALA A 162 -0.21 11.94 -11.86
CA ALA A 162 0.59 10.74 -11.62
C ALA A 162 -0.17 9.70 -10.78
N HIS A 163 -0.06 8.44 -11.17
CA HIS A 163 -0.81 7.34 -10.56
C HIS A 163 0.10 6.37 -9.80
N ALA A 164 -0.30 5.98 -8.58
CA ALA A 164 0.36 4.95 -7.78
C ALA A 164 1.88 5.14 -7.62
N GLN A 165 2.72 4.18 -8.02
CA GLN A 165 4.17 4.30 -7.87
C GLN A 165 4.80 5.40 -8.75
N TYR A 166 4.08 5.93 -9.76
CA TYR A 166 4.57 7.08 -10.52
C TYR A 166 4.57 8.37 -9.69
N LEU A 167 3.86 8.42 -8.56
CA LEU A 167 3.94 9.55 -7.62
C LEU A 167 5.37 9.83 -7.13
N PHE A 168 6.24 8.81 -7.08
CA PHE A 168 7.64 8.99 -6.69
C PHE A 168 8.53 9.56 -7.80
N GLN A 169 8.02 9.64 -9.03
CA GLN A 169 8.76 10.10 -10.21
C GLN A 169 8.39 11.53 -10.62
N THR A 170 7.51 12.18 -9.86
CA THR A 170 7.18 13.60 -10.05
C THR A 170 8.15 14.48 -9.28
N ASP A 171 8.06 15.79 -9.52
CA ASP A 171 8.69 16.84 -8.71
C ASP A 171 8.28 16.79 -7.22
N GLN A 172 7.13 16.20 -6.92
CA GLN A 172 6.63 15.98 -5.57
C GLN A 172 7.08 14.64 -4.95
N GLY A 173 7.85 13.81 -5.65
CA GLY A 173 8.24 12.47 -5.19
C GLY A 173 8.97 12.45 -3.84
N GLU A 174 9.81 13.44 -3.57
CA GLU A 174 10.48 13.58 -2.27
C GLU A 174 9.51 13.94 -1.13
N ARG A 175 8.50 14.77 -1.43
CA ARG A 175 7.42 15.04 -0.48
C ARG A 175 6.65 13.76 -0.17
N VAL A 176 6.29 12.98 -1.20
CA VAL A 176 5.57 11.70 -1.01
C VAL A 176 6.35 10.78 -0.07
N MET A 177 7.64 10.55 -0.34
CA MET A 177 8.43 9.64 0.48
C MET A 177 8.60 10.15 1.93
N ARG A 178 8.77 11.46 2.12
CA ARG A 178 8.86 12.07 3.46
C ARG A 178 7.58 11.90 4.26
N GLU A 179 6.41 12.11 3.65
CA GLU A 179 5.12 11.96 4.33
C GLU A 179 4.84 10.51 4.69
N ILE A 180 5.20 9.57 3.81
CA ILE A 180 5.15 8.13 4.11
C ILE A 180 6.01 7.79 5.32
N LEU A 181 7.26 8.25 5.36
CA LEU A 181 8.17 8.01 6.49
C LEU A 181 7.63 8.61 7.79
N ARG A 182 7.11 9.85 7.75
CA ARG A 182 6.53 10.52 8.90
C ARG A 182 5.35 9.72 9.47
N PHE A 183 4.46 9.26 8.61
CA PHE A 183 3.28 8.49 9.01
C PHE A 183 3.65 7.11 9.57
N LEU A 184 4.55 6.38 8.91
CA LEU A 184 4.98 5.05 9.35
C LEU A 184 5.79 5.09 10.65
N SER A 185 6.54 6.17 10.88
CA SER A 185 7.38 6.35 12.07
C SER A 185 6.65 6.93 13.28
N ALA A 186 5.37 7.30 13.15
CA ALA A 186 4.58 7.79 14.26
C ALA A 186 4.60 6.79 15.43
N LYS A 187 4.57 7.31 16.66
CA LYS A 187 4.43 6.46 17.85
C LYS A 187 2.98 6.02 17.96
#